data_AF-A0A2V8A6Q8-F1
#
_entry.id   AF-A0A2V8A6Q8-F1
#
_cell.length_a   1.000
_cell.length_b   1.000
_cell.length_c   1.000
_cell.angle_alpha   90.00
_cell.angle_beta   90.00
_cell.angle_gamma   90.00
#
_symmetry.space_group_name_H-M   'P 1'
#
loop_
_entity.id
_entity.type
_entity.pdbx_description
1 polymer ?
#
loop_
_entity_poly.entity_id
_entity_poly.type
_entity_poly.pdbx_seq_one_letter_code
_entity_poly.pdbx_strand_id
1 'polypeptide(L)'
;MIKDGNFAGLAKALADIGVESVEMCSPIGYNDFAMLSDGKQVRRILADHGLTCVSSHFSMKELRERQSASIAWAKDVGITQMIVASLGAGSSPTMDGVKRAADEYNAIAAVAAAAGMQQGLHNEGFEVSMVDDRRTYDVL
;
A
#
# COMPACT_ATOMS: atom_id res chain seq x y z
N MET A 1 -19.19 -0.86 -6.46
CA MET A 1 -18.99 0.52 -6.93
C MET A 1 -17.70 0.69 -7.72
N ILE A 2 -16.51 0.39 -7.16
CA ILE A 2 -15.26 0.38 -7.96
C ILE A 2 -15.36 -0.68 -9.04
N LYS A 3 -15.51 -1.97 -8.68
CA LYS A 3 -15.66 -3.13 -9.60
C LYS A 3 -16.73 -2.95 -10.70
N ASP A 4 -17.68 -2.04 -10.51
CA ASP A 4 -18.77 -1.74 -11.44
C ASP A 4 -18.49 -0.53 -12.35
N GLY A 5 -17.28 0.03 -12.31
CA GLY A 5 -16.88 1.19 -13.13
C GLY A 5 -17.22 2.55 -12.54
N ASN A 6 -17.75 2.60 -11.32
CA ASN A 6 -18.29 3.82 -10.73
C ASN A 6 -17.45 4.34 -9.55
N PHE A 7 -16.17 4.63 -9.82
CA PHE A 7 -15.29 5.21 -8.80
C PHE A 7 -15.69 6.65 -8.45
N ALA A 8 -16.10 7.47 -9.43
CA ALA A 8 -16.57 8.83 -9.18
C ALA A 8 -17.81 8.88 -8.27
N GLY A 9 -18.79 7.99 -8.50
CA GLY A 9 -19.95 7.89 -7.62
C GLY A 9 -19.58 7.49 -6.19
N LEU A 10 -18.59 6.60 -6.02
CA LEU A 10 -18.07 6.28 -4.69
C LEU A 10 -17.35 7.47 -4.04
N ALA A 11 -16.49 8.18 -4.78
CA ALA A 11 -15.80 9.36 -4.29
C ALA A 11 -16.79 10.45 -3.83
N LYS A 12 -17.84 10.69 -4.62
CA LYS A 12 -18.93 11.58 -4.20
C LYS A 12 -19.61 11.11 -2.92
N ALA A 13 -19.98 9.83 -2.84
CA ALA A 13 -20.66 9.29 -1.67
C ALA A 13 -19.82 9.40 -0.39
N LEU A 14 -18.49 9.20 -0.49
CA LEU A 14 -17.55 9.40 0.61
C LEU A 14 -17.47 10.87 1.03
N ALA A 15 -17.36 11.79 0.07
CA ALA A 15 -17.35 13.22 0.35
C ALA A 15 -18.68 13.70 0.99
N ASP A 16 -19.82 13.19 0.52
CA ASP A 16 -21.15 13.54 1.05
C ASP A 16 -21.32 13.14 2.52
N ILE A 17 -20.60 12.13 3.01
CA ILE A 17 -20.58 11.72 4.42
C ILE A 17 -19.44 12.35 5.23
N GLY A 18 -18.67 13.27 4.64
CA GLY A 18 -17.61 14.02 5.30
C GLY A 18 -16.24 13.35 5.33
N VAL A 19 -15.99 12.35 4.48
CA VAL A 19 -14.61 11.84 4.29
C VAL A 19 -13.80 12.89 3.54
N GLU A 20 -12.59 13.17 4.03
CA GLU A 20 -11.67 14.16 3.43
C GLU A 20 -10.45 13.51 2.77
N SER A 21 -10.08 12.31 3.22
CA SER A 21 -8.92 11.57 2.73
C SER A 21 -9.25 10.09 2.59
N VAL A 22 -8.73 9.47 1.53
CA VAL A 22 -8.82 8.03 1.32
C VAL A 22 -7.42 7.42 1.22
N GLU A 23 -7.32 6.17 1.64
CA GLU A 23 -6.19 5.29 1.32
C GLU A 23 -6.63 4.34 0.21
N MET A 24 -5.80 4.21 -0.82
CA MET A 24 -6.11 3.37 -1.98
C MET A 24 -5.49 1.98 -1.85
N CYS A 25 -5.88 1.06 -2.73
CA CYS A 25 -5.13 -0.17 -2.98
C CYS A 25 -4.57 -0.10 -4.40
N SER A 26 -3.31 -0.52 -4.56
CA SER A 26 -2.66 -0.50 -5.87
C SER A 26 -3.40 -1.38 -6.90
N PRO A 27 -3.67 -0.88 -8.11
CA PRO A 27 -4.27 -1.67 -9.19
C PRO A 27 -3.33 -2.74 -9.73
N ILE A 28 -2.05 -2.69 -9.36
CA ILE A 28 -0.99 -3.57 -9.84
C ILE A 28 -0.91 -4.84 -8.97
N GLY A 29 -1.01 -4.73 -7.65
CA GLY A 29 -1.00 -5.88 -6.73
C GLY A 29 -2.39 -6.43 -6.38
N TYR A 30 -3.43 -5.62 -6.52
CA TYR A 30 -4.79 -5.98 -6.12
C TYR A 30 -5.74 -5.97 -7.33
N ASN A 31 -6.02 -7.15 -7.87
CA ASN A 31 -6.84 -7.33 -9.09
C ASN A 31 -8.22 -6.67 -9.02
N ASP A 32 -8.81 -6.60 -7.82
CA ASP A 32 -10.10 -5.95 -7.57
C ASP A 32 -10.10 -4.44 -7.89
N PHE A 33 -8.92 -3.83 -7.97
CA PHE A 33 -8.70 -2.41 -8.25
C PHE A 33 -8.08 -2.16 -9.62
N ALA A 34 -7.89 -3.19 -10.46
CA ALA A 34 -7.14 -3.10 -11.72
C ALA A 34 -7.62 -1.97 -12.66
N MET A 35 -8.91 -1.62 -12.62
CA MET A 35 -9.49 -0.52 -13.40
C MET A 35 -9.04 0.88 -12.98
N LEU A 36 -8.35 1.01 -11.85
CA LEU A 36 -7.75 2.25 -11.35
C LEU A 36 -6.31 2.43 -11.85
N SER A 37 -5.92 1.72 -12.92
CA SER A 37 -4.56 1.75 -13.49
C SER A 37 -4.13 3.12 -14.02
N ASP A 38 -5.08 3.98 -14.42
CA ASP A 38 -4.78 5.37 -14.76
C ASP A 38 -4.75 6.23 -13.49
N GLY A 39 -3.55 6.37 -12.91
CA GLY A 39 -3.34 7.13 -11.68
C GLY A 39 -3.74 8.61 -11.80
N LYS A 40 -3.60 9.22 -12.99
CA LYS A 40 -3.99 10.63 -13.21
C LYS A 40 -5.50 10.79 -13.21
N GLN A 41 -6.22 9.82 -13.78
CA GLN A 41 -7.67 9.78 -13.71
C GLN A 41 -8.14 9.58 -12.26
N VAL A 42 -7.51 8.69 -11.50
CA VAL A 42 -7.78 8.50 -10.07
C VAL A 42 -7.61 9.82 -9.32
N ARG A 43 -6.47 10.50 -9.47
CA ARG A 43 -6.20 11.80 -8.84
C ARG A 43 -7.27 12.83 -9.16
N ARG A 44 -7.66 12.93 -10.44
CA ARG A 44 -8.68 13.87 -10.90
C ARG A 44 -10.04 13.60 -10.23
N ILE A 45 -10.48 12.35 -10.24
CA ILE A 45 -11.78 11.97 -9.64
C ILE A 45 -11.82 12.31 -8.15
N LEU A 46 -10.74 12.01 -7.42
CA LEU A 46 -10.66 12.37 -6.00
C LEU A 46 -10.72 13.89 -5.79
N ALA A 47 -9.93 14.64 -6.57
CA ALA A 47 -9.90 16.10 -6.50
C ALA A 47 -11.24 16.76 -6.86
N ASP A 48 -11.96 16.24 -7.86
CA ASP A 48 -13.29 16.73 -8.29
C ASP A 48 -14.32 16.63 -7.14
N HIS A 49 -14.08 15.78 -6.15
CA HIS A 49 -14.90 15.60 -4.96
C HIS A 49 -14.25 16.14 -3.66
N GLY A 50 -13.13 16.87 -3.77
CA GLY A 50 -12.43 17.44 -2.61
C GLY A 50 -11.71 16.41 -1.74
N LEU A 51 -11.51 15.18 -2.23
CA LEU A 51 -10.81 14.12 -1.51
C LEU A 51 -9.31 14.19 -1.77
N THR A 52 -8.53 13.87 -0.73
CA THR A 52 -7.08 13.69 -0.80
C THR A 52 -6.69 12.21 -0.74
N CYS A 53 -5.53 11.86 -1.27
CA CYS A 53 -4.98 10.50 -1.21
C CYS A 53 -3.47 10.56 -1.10
N VAL A 54 -2.96 10.48 0.13
CA VAL A 54 -1.52 10.51 0.43
C VAL A 54 -0.92 9.12 0.61
N SER A 55 -1.76 8.09 0.72
CA SER A 55 -1.37 6.72 1.06
C SER A 55 -2.05 5.66 0.17
N SER A 56 -1.40 4.52 -0.02
CA SER A 56 -1.98 3.34 -0.65
C SER A 56 -1.35 2.04 -0.16
N HIS A 57 -2.11 0.95 -0.14
CA HIS A 57 -1.59 -0.40 0.02
C HIS A 57 -0.94 -0.92 -1.26
N PHE A 58 0.19 -1.61 -1.08
CA PHE A 58 0.95 -2.33 -2.10
C PHE A 58 1.30 -3.72 -1.56
N SER A 59 1.26 -4.73 -2.41
CA SER A 59 1.64 -6.08 -1.98
C SER A 59 3.16 -6.27 -2.03
N MET A 60 3.72 -7.10 -1.14
CA MET A 60 5.15 -7.45 -1.22
C MET A 60 5.54 -8.07 -2.56
N LYS A 61 4.67 -8.90 -3.15
CA LYS A 61 4.91 -9.48 -4.48
C LYS A 61 5.06 -8.40 -5.55
N GLU A 62 4.14 -7.45 -5.57
CA GLU A 62 4.20 -6.31 -6.47
C GLU A 62 5.48 -5.48 -6.27
N LEU A 63 5.88 -5.19 -5.03
CA LEU A 63 7.07 -4.39 -4.78
C LEU A 63 8.36 -5.16 -5.13
N ARG A 64 8.37 -6.48 -5.07
CA ARG A 64 9.50 -7.30 -5.56
C ARG A 64 9.60 -7.29 -7.08
N GLU A 65 8.46 -7.43 -7.76
CA GLU A 65 8.45 -7.72 -9.20
C GLU A 65 8.26 -6.46 -10.06
N ARG A 66 7.58 -5.44 -9.55
CA ARG A 66 7.05 -4.29 -10.31
C ARG A 66 7.16 -2.96 -9.55
N GLN A 67 8.15 -2.79 -8.68
CA GLN A 67 8.29 -1.60 -7.83
C GLN A 67 8.29 -0.28 -8.61
N SER A 68 9.01 -0.22 -9.73
CA SER A 68 9.12 1.00 -10.54
C SER A 68 7.77 1.43 -11.12
N ALA A 69 6.96 0.48 -11.59
CA ALA A 69 5.61 0.74 -12.06
C ALA A 69 4.68 1.19 -10.91
N SER A 70 4.85 0.60 -9.72
CA SER A 70 4.11 0.95 -8.51
C SER A 70 4.39 2.40 -8.08
N ILE A 71 5.67 2.79 -8.08
CA ILE A 71 6.11 4.17 -7.81
C ILE A 71 5.58 5.13 -8.87
N ALA A 72 5.62 4.77 -10.15
CA ALA A 72 5.10 5.63 -11.21
C ALA A 72 3.59 5.89 -11.05
N TRP A 73 2.80 4.85 -10.80
CA TRP A 73 1.38 4.98 -10.53
C TRP A 73 1.11 5.82 -9.26
N ALA A 74 1.85 5.57 -8.18
CA ALA A 74 1.74 6.34 -6.95
C ALA A 74 2.01 7.85 -7.17
N LYS A 75 3.01 8.20 -8.00
CA LYS A 75 3.29 9.60 -8.38
C LYS A 75 2.14 10.23 -9.15
N ASP A 76 1.55 9.50 -10.10
CA ASP A 76 0.42 9.99 -10.89
C ASP A 76 -0.81 10.27 -10.01
N VAL A 77 -1.06 9.44 -8.99
CA VAL A 77 -2.14 9.65 -8.00
C VAL A 77 -1.83 10.80 -7.05
N GLY A 78 -0.56 11.01 -6.70
CA GLY A 78 -0.11 11.96 -5.67
C GLY A 78 0.15 11.31 -4.30
N ILE A 79 0.33 9.99 -4.27
CA ILE A 79 0.66 9.22 -3.07
C ILE A 79 2.11 9.50 -2.65
N THR A 80 2.31 9.70 -1.34
CA THR A 80 3.63 9.90 -0.72
C THR A 80 3.98 8.81 0.29
N GLN A 81 3.00 8.00 0.69
CA GLN A 81 3.14 6.89 1.63
C GLN A 81 2.75 5.59 0.94
N MET A 82 3.67 4.64 0.87
CA MET A 82 3.45 3.33 0.30
C MET A 82 3.37 2.33 1.45
N ILE A 83 2.22 1.67 1.61
CA ILE A 83 1.93 0.83 2.77
C ILE A 83 1.95 -0.64 2.37
N VAL A 84 2.67 -1.47 3.11
CA VAL A 84 2.59 -2.92 3.00
C VAL A 84 1.81 -3.43 4.19
N ALA A 85 0.79 -4.26 3.93
CA ALA A 85 -0.05 -4.82 4.99
C ALA A 85 0.58 -6.01 5.71
N SER A 86 1.57 -6.67 5.10
CA SER A 86 2.38 -7.66 5.79
C SER A 86 3.65 -8.00 5.01
N LEU A 87 4.74 -8.30 5.71
CA LEU A 87 5.96 -8.82 5.08
C LEU A 87 5.82 -10.30 4.67
N GLY A 88 4.81 -11.01 5.18
CA GLY A 88 4.37 -12.30 4.66
C GLY A 88 5.27 -13.50 4.99
N ALA A 89 6.00 -13.47 6.11
CA ALA A 89 6.88 -14.57 6.54
C ALA A 89 6.18 -15.65 7.41
N GLY A 90 4.84 -15.75 7.32
CA GLY A 90 4.02 -16.77 7.99
C GLY A 90 3.65 -16.44 9.44
N SER A 91 2.89 -17.30 10.10
CA SER A 91 2.42 -17.10 11.50
C SER A 91 3.28 -17.79 12.56
N SER A 92 4.30 -18.55 12.14
CA SER A 92 5.29 -19.20 13.01
C SER A 92 6.69 -19.02 12.43
N PRO A 93 7.21 -17.78 12.35
CA PRO A 93 8.50 -17.52 11.73
C PRO A 93 9.66 -18.00 12.60
N THR A 94 10.82 -18.20 11.98
CA THR A 94 12.10 -18.28 12.69
C THR A 94 12.73 -16.89 12.78
N MET A 95 13.62 -16.65 13.75
CA MET A 95 14.34 -15.37 13.86
C MET A 95 15.08 -14.99 12.57
N ASP A 96 15.67 -15.96 11.87
CA ASP A 96 16.30 -15.72 10.57
C ASP A 96 15.28 -15.38 9.47
N GLY A 97 14.07 -15.94 9.54
CA GLY A 97 12.97 -15.57 8.65
C GLY A 97 12.53 -14.13 8.84
N VAL A 98 12.45 -13.68 10.10
CA VAL A 98 12.14 -12.28 10.44
C VAL A 98 13.22 -11.34 9.91
N LYS A 99 14.50 -11.63 10.18
CA LYS A 99 15.62 -10.82 9.68
C LYS A 99 15.62 -10.69 8.15
N ARG A 100 15.41 -11.80 7.44
CA ARG A 100 15.32 -11.77 5.96
C ARG A 100 14.17 -10.89 5.47
N ALA A 101 13.01 -10.95 6.14
CA ALA A 101 11.85 -10.13 5.79
C ALA A 101 12.15 -8.63 6.02
N ALA A 102 12.77 -8.29 7.16
CA ALA A 102 13.18 -6.92 7.47
C ALA A 102 14.23 -6.40 6.48
N ASP A 103 15.27 -7.18 6.17
CA ASP A 103 16.32 -6.80 5.22
C ASP A 103 15.76 -6.53 3.81
N GLU A 104 14.88 -7.40 3.33
CA GLU A 104 14.21 -7.21 2.05
C GLU A 104 13.34 -5.94 2.06
N TYR A 105 12.55 -5.74 3.13
CA TYR A 105 11.69 -4.58 3.24
C TYR A 105 12.48 -3.27 3.33
N ASN A 106 13.62 -3.27 4.01
CA ASN A 106 14.55 -2.14 4.05
C ASN A 106 15.11 -1.79 2.66
N ALA A 107 15.46 -2.80 1.85
CA ALA A 107 15.90 -2.57 0.47
C ALA A 107 14.79 -1.96 -0.40
N ILE A 108 13.57 -2.47 -0.29
CA ILE A 108 12.38 -1.91 -0.94
C ILE A 108 12.14 -0.46 -0.49
N ALA A 109 12.24 -0.18 0.82
CA ALA A 109 12.08 1.15 1.38
C ALA A 109 13.12 2.15 0.88
N ALA A 110 14.38 1.73 0.72
CA ALA A 110 15.42 2.59 0.17
C ALA A 110 15.10 3.05 -1.26
N VAL A 111 14.56 2.15 -2.11
CA VAL A 111 14.14 2.50 -3.48
C VAL A 111 12.95 3.47 -3.49
N ALA A 112 11.95 3.24 -2.62
CA ALA A 112 10.82 4.15 -2.48
C ALA A 112 11.25 5.54 -1.97
N ALA A 113 12.15 5.58 -0.97
CA ALA A 113 12.69 6.82 -0.40
C ALA A 113 13.46 7.64 -1.45
N ALA A 114 14.28 6.97 -2.29
CA ALA A 114 14.97 7.62 -3.40
C ALA A 114 14.00 8.23 -4.43
N ALA A 115 12.77 7.72 -4.51
CA ALA A 115 11.71 8.27 -5.35
C ALA A 115 10.84 9.33 -4.67
N GLY A 116 11.13 9.68 -3.40
CA GLY A 116 10.39 10.65 -2.60
C GLY A 116 9.17 10.08 -1.88
N MET A 117 9.12 8.77 -1.64
CA MET A 117 8.00 8.09 -0.97
C MET A 117 8.45 7.40 0.31
N GLN A 118 7.63 7.51 1.35
CA GLN A 118 7.84 6.82 2.63
C GLN A 118 7.21 5.43 2.58
N GLN A 119 7.97 4.38 2.90
CA GLN A 119 7.39 3.07 3.18
C GLN A 119 6.81 3.04 4.59
N GLY A 120 5.63 2.41 4.75
CA GLY A 120 5.01 2.12 6.03
C GLY A 120 4.55 0.67 6.14
N LEU A 121 4.63 0.12 7.34
CA LEU A 121 4.14 -1.22 7.66
C LEU A 121 2.84 -1.10 8.46
N HIS A 122 1.76 -1.59 7.87
CA HIS A 122 0.51 -1.93 8.54
C HIS A 122 0.69 -3.35 9.06
N ASN A 123 0.33 -3.64 10.32
CA ASN A 123 0.56 -4.96 10.92
C ASN A 123 -0.60 -5.94 10.67
N GLU A 124 -0.27 -7.18 10.27
CA GLU A 124 -1.20 -8.30 10.15
C GLU A 124 -0.65 -9.54 10.90
N GLY A 125 -1.09 -10.74 10.50
CA GLY A 125 -0.78 -12.00 11.19
C GLY A 125 0.71 -12.31 11.39
N PHE A 126 1.60 -11.97 10.45
CA PHE A 126 3.04 -12.17 10.64
C PHE A 126 3.57 -11.23 11.71
N GLU A 127 3.24 -9.95 11.61
CA GLU A 127 3.68 -8.91 12.53
C GLU A 127 3.19 -9.18 13.97
N VAL A 128 1.97 -9.68 14.15
CA VAL A 128 1.42 -10.04 15.47
C VAL A 128 1.74 -11.46 15.93
N SER A 129 2.50 -12.23 15.15
CA SER A 129 2.94 -13.57 15.54
C SER A 129 4.00 -13.56 16.66
N MET A 130 4.45 -14.75 17.07
CA MET A 130 5.51 -14.93 18.07
C MET A 130 6.74 -15.58 17.44
N VAL A 131 7.92 -15.17 17.89
CA VAL A 131 9.23 -15.75 17.56
C VAL A 131 10.12 -15.69 18.80
N ASP A 132 10.73 -16.81 19.19
CA ASP A 132 11.61 -16.91 20.37
C ASP A 132 11.04 -16.19 21.63
N ASP A 133 9.78 -16.50 21.96
CA ASP A 133 9.01 -15.91 23.08
C ASP A 133 8.77 -14.39 23.03
N ARG A 134 8.97 -13.75 21.87
CA ARG A 134 8.72 -12.32 21.63
C ARG A 134 7.69 -12.10 20.52
N ARG A 135 7.03 -10.94 20.50
CA ARG A 135 6.22 -10.55 19.32
C ARG A 135 7.15 -10.30 18.15
N THR A 136 6.78 -10.80 16.98
CA THR A 136 7.53 -10.56 15.75
C THR A 136 7.70 -9.06 15.48
N TYR A 137 6.68 -8.24 15.74
CA TYR A 137 6.79 -6.78 15.62
C TYR A 137 7.90 -6.15 16.47
N ASP A 138 8.18 -6.70 17.67
CA ASP A 138 9.19 -6.14 18.58
C ASP A 138 10.64 -6.41 18.13
N VAL A 139 10.82 -7.20 17.07
CA VAL A 139 12.12 -7.59 16.51
C VAL A 139 12.25 -7.29 15.02
N LEU A 140 11.26 -6.63 14.43
CA LEU A 140 11.29 -6.11 13.06
C LEU A 140 12.02 -4.76 12.97
#